data_AF-A0A7X8XAS0-F1
#
_entry.id   AF-A0A7X8XAS0-F1
#
_cell.length_a   1.000
_cell.length_b   1.000
_cell.length_c   1.000
_cell.angle_alpha   90.00
_cell.angle_beta   90.00
_cell.angle_gamma   90.00
#
_symmetry.space_group_name_H-M   'P 1'
#
loop_
_entity.id
_entity.type
_entity.pdbx_description
1 polymer ?
#
loop_
_entity_poly.entity_id
_entity_poly.type
_entity_poly.pdbx_seq_one_letter_code
_entity_poly.pdbx_strand_id
1 'polypeptide(L)'
;MPENKSKEAIRGKSGSELVDLYYHDVRSHLLEAAAAFDRFERAGVDPATEPRLQKLRQIAAIVCDDQPERAKRFLEALSND
;
A
#
# COMPACT_ATOMS: atom_id res chain seq x y z
N MET A 1 -23.56 3.72 -4.20
CA MET A 1 -22.79 3.23 -3.03
C MET A 1 -22.61 1.70 -3.14
N PRO A 2 -21.43 1.22 -3.57
CA PRO A 2 -21.18 -0.22 -3.77
C PRO A 2 -20.50 -0.93 -2.57
N GLU A 3 -20.25 -0.25 -1.45
CA GLU A 3 -19.44 -0.77 -0.32
C GLU A 3 -20.01 -2.03 0.37
N ASN A 4 -21.27 -2.39 0.11
CA ASN A 4 -21.96 -3.43 0.87
C ASN A 4 -21.67 -4.88 0.39
N LYS A 5 -21.40 -5.10 -0.90
CA LYS A 5 -21.22 -6.46 -1.44
C LYS A 5 -19.86 -7.09 -1.08
N SER A 6 -18.80 -6.27 -1.04
CA SER A 6 -17.45 -6.76 -0.78
C SER A 6 -17.28 -7.22 0.67
N LYS A 7 -17.86 -6.51 1.64
CA LYS A 7 -17.80 -6.91 3.07
C LYS A 7 -18.53 -8.22 3.35
N GLU A 8 -19.66 -8.47 2.67
CA GLU A 8 -20.40 -9.74 2.80
C GLU A 8 -19.64 -10.91 2.16
N ALA A 9 -18.97 -10.69 1.02
CA ALA A 9 -18.17 -11.72 0.35
C ALA A 9 -16.95 -12.19 1.15
N ILE A 10 -16.47 -11.37 2.10
CA ILE A 10 -15.31 -11.65 2.96
C ILE A 10 -15.73 -12.41 4.23
N ARG A 11 -16.99 -12.28 4.66
CA ARG A 11 -17.49 -12.86 5.90
C ARG A 11 -17.47 -14.39 5.83
N GLY A 12 -16.68 -15.02 6.70
CA GLY A 12 -16.58 -16.48 6.80
C GLY A 12 -15.45 -17.11 5.99
N LYS A 13 -14.62 -16.32 5.30
CA LYS A 13 -13.40 -16.81 4.64
C LYS A 13 -12.31 -17.14 5.66
N SER A 14 -11.59 -18.22 5.44
CA SER A 14 -10.37 -18.57 6.15
C SER A 14 -9.20 -17.63 5.77
N GLY A 15 -8.13 -17.66 6.57
CA GLY A 15 -6.93 -16.85 6.30
C GLY A 15 -6.32 -17.13 4.92
N SER A 16 -6.24 -18.40 4.50
CA SER A 16 -5.71 -18.78 3.18
C SER A 16 -6.59 -18.27 2.03
N GLU A 17 -7.91 -18.34 2.16
CA GLU A 17 -8.82 -17.81 1.14
C GLU A 17 -8.71 -16.30 0.98
N LEU A 18 -8.41 -15.57 2.06
CA LEU A 18 -8.14 -14.13 1.98
C LEU A 18 -6.80 -13.84 1.31
N VAL A 19 -5.78 -14.63 1.59
CA VAL A 19 -4.49 -14.51 0.89
C VAL A 19 -4.71 -14.74 -0.60
N ASP A 20 -5.37 -15.83 -0.99
CA ASP A 20 -5.63 -16.12 -2.42
C ASP A 20 -6.45 -15.02 -3.10
N LEU A 21 -7.45 -14.47 -2.39
CA LEU A 21 -8.29 -13.39 -2.91
C LEU A 21 -7.49 -12.10 -3.20
N TYR A 22 -6.53 -11.75 -2.36
CA TYR A 22 -5.82 -10.46 -2.44
C TYR A 22 -4.38 -10.54 -2.94
N TYR A 23 -3.78 -11.73 -3.02
CA TYR A 23 -2.36 -11.90 -3.28
C TYR A 23 -1.92 -11.25 -4.60
N HIS A 24 -2.66 -11.50 -5.68
CA HIS A 24 -2.31 -10.96 -6.99
C HIS A 24 -2.48 -9.43 -7.06
N ASP A 25 -3.52 -8.88 -6.43
CA ASP A 25 -3.75 -7.44 -6.39
C ASP A 25 -2.65 -6.75 -5.58
N VAL A 26 -2.34 -7.24 -4.38
CA VAL A 26 -1.26 -6.68 -3.55
C VAL A 26 0.08 -6.78 -4.27
N ARG A 27 0.37 -7.94 -4.89
CA ARG A 27 1.59 -8.13 -5.68
C ARG A 27 1.69 -7.14 -6.85
N SER A 28 0.60 -6.89 -7.58
CA SER A 28 0.59 -5.93 -8.70
C SER A 28 0.90 -4.52 -8.21
N HIS A 29 0.20 -4.05 -7.18
CA HIS A 29 0.42 -2.71 -6.63
C HIS A 29 1.83 -2.51 -6.10
N LEU A 30 2.42 -3.52 -5.44
CA LEU A 30 3.81 -3.46 -4.98
C LEU A 30 4.80 -3.35 -6.15
N LEU A 31 4.57 -4.12 -7.23
CA LEU A 31 5.41 -4.06 -8.43
C LEU A 31 5.29 -2.70 -9.14
N GLU A 32 4.08 -2.17 -9.26
CA GLU A 32 3.82 -0.86 -9.85
C GLU A 32 4.49 0.27 -9.05
N ALA A 33 4.41 0.22 -7.72
CA ALA A 33 5.09 1.17 -6.84
C ALA A 33 6.60 1.11 -7.02
N ALA A 34 7.20 -0.09 -7.03
CA ALA A 34 8.63 -0.27 -7.27
C ALA A 34 9.06 0.32 -8.63
N ALA A 35 8.31 0.00 -9.69
CA ALA A 35 8.58 0.53 -11.01
C ALA A 35 8.42 2.05 -11.09
N ALA A 36 7.55 2.67 -10.28
CA ALA A 36 7.42 4.13 -10.21
C ALA A 36 8.67 4.77 -9.57
N PHE A 37 9.18 4.21 -8.47
CA PHE A 37 10.45 4.65 -7.86
C PHE A 37 11.62 4.60 -8.86
N ASP A 38 11.76 3.49 -9.59
CA ASP A 38 12.79 3.36 -10.64
C ASP A 38 12.69 4.47 -11.70
N ARG A 39 11.47 4.84 -12.10
CA ARG A 39 11.25 5.89 -13.10
C ARG A 39 11.63 7.27 -12.57
N PHE A 40 11.34 7.57 -11.29
CA PHE A 40 11.76 8.83 -10.66
C PHE A 40 13.29 8.94 -10.61
N GLU A 41 13.96 7.87 -10.18
CA GLU A 41 15.42 7.84 -10.08
C GLU A 41 16.07 7.97 -11.47
N ARG A 42 15.54 7.27 -12.49
CA ARG A 42 15.99 7.42 -13.89
C ARG A 42 15.75 8.82 -14.47
N ALA A 43 14.73 9.53 -13.99
CA ALA A 43 14.46 10.91 -14.37
C ALA A 43 15.38 11.92 -13.66
N GLY A 44 16.29 11.46 -12.78
CA GLY A 44 17.24 12.30 -12.05
C GLY A 44 16.69 12.90 -10.77
N VAL A 45 15.55 12.42 -10.27
CA VAL A 45 15.02 12.85 -8.96
C VAL A 45 15.86 12.20 -7.86
N ASP A 46 16.49 13.01 -7.03
CA ASP A 46 17.18 12.53 -5.82
C ASP A 46 16.17 12.27 -4.68
N PRO A 47 15.97 11.00 -4.26
CA PRO A 47 15.06 10.68 -3.16
C PRO A 47 15.45 11.32 -1.82
N ALA A 48 16.74 11.67 -1.63
CA ALA A 48 17.21 12.32 -0.42
C ALA A 48 16.78 13.80 -0.32
N THR A 49 16.44 14.42 -1.44
CA THR A 49 16.04 15.84 -1.49
C THR A 49 14.57 16.06 -1.83
N GLU A 50 13.82 15.02 -2.17
CA GLU A 50 12.40 15.10 -2.52
C GLU A 50 11.50 14.60 -1.37
N PRO A 51 10.88 15.51 -0.59
CA PRO A 51 10.09 15.13 0.59
C PRO A 51 8.91 14.22 0.26
N ARG A 52 8.30 14.35 -0.93
CA ARG A 52 7.19 13.47 -1.33
C ARG A 52 7.65 12.03 -1.47
N LEU A 53 8.84 11.78 -2.02
CA LEU A 53 9.40 10.44 -2.13
C LEU A 53 9.78 9.86 -0.76
N GLN A 54 10.30 10.69 0.14
CA GLN A 54 10.55 10.28 1.53
C GLN A 54 9.24 9.85 2.21
N LYS A 55 8.18 10.64 2.07
CA LYS A 55 6.84 10.33 2.59
C LYS A 55 6.30 9.02 2.02
N LEU A 56 6.39 8.82 0.71
CA LEU A 56 5.94 7.58 0.06
C LEU A 56 6.69 6.35 0.59
N ARG A 57 8.01 6.46 0.83
CA ARG A 57 8.78 5.36 1.45
C ARG A 57 8.33 5.08 2.89
N GLN A 58 8.04 6.14 3.64
CA GLN A 58 7.58 6.03 5.03
C GLN A 58 6.24 5.30 5.13
N ILE A 59 5.26 5.67 4.29
CA ILE A 59 3.95 5.01 4.28
C ILE A 59 3.99 3.62 3.64
N ALA A 60 4.91 3.35 2.71
CA ALA A 60 5.13 2.00 2.19
C ALA A 60 5.61 1.04 3.29
N ALA A 61 6.42 1.52 4.24
CA ALA A 61 6.85 0.71 5.38
C ALA A 61 5.66 0.26 6.25
N ILE A 62 4.63 1.11 6.41
CA ILE A 62 3.39 0.76 7.14
C ILE A 62 2.64 -0.39 6.47
N VAL A 63 2.65 -0.45 5.13
CA VAL A 63 1.96 -1.53 4.39
C VAL A 63 2.62 -2.88 4.64
N CYS A 64 3.94 -2.92 4.81
CA CYS A 64 4.73 -4.15 4.90
C CYS A 64 5.01 -4.62 6.34
N ASP A 65 4.67 -3.82 7.36
CA ASP A 65 4.92 -4.18 8.75
C ASP A 65 3.94 -5.24 9.29
N ASP A 66 4.21 -5.76 10.49
CA ASP A 66 3.38 -6.74 11.19
C ASP A 66 2.35 -6.08 12.14
N GLN A 67 2.28 -4.74 12.16
CA GLN A 67 1.45 -4.01 13.11
C GLN A 67 -0.01 -3.92 12.64
N PRO A 68 -0.99 -3.98 13.56
CA PRO A 68 -2.40 -3.89 13.20
C PRO A 68 -2.78 -2.51 12.64
N GLU A 69 -4.01 -2.40 12.14
CA GLU A 69 -4.58 -1.14 11.64
C GLU A 69 -3.77 -0.43 10.53
N ARG A 70 -3.02 -1.17 9.69
CA ARG A 70 -2.17 -0.61 8.62
C ARG A 70 -2.87 0.46 7.78
N ALA A 71 -4.10 0.21 7.33
CA ALA A 71 -4.85 1.15 6.51
C ALA A 71 -5.12 2.48 7.24
N LYS A 72 -5.48 2.43 8.53
CA LYS A 72 -5.70 3.63 9.35
C LYS A 72 -4.39 4.38 9.57
N ARG A 73 -3.33 3.68 10.00
CA ARG A 73 -1.99 4.27 10.18
C ARG A 73 -1.45 4.90 8.90
N PHE A 74 -1.71 4.27 7.75
CA PHE A 74 -1.35 4.78 6.43
C PHE A 74 -2.08 6.10 6.13
N LEU A 75 -3.38 6.17 6.39
CA LEU A 75 -4.18 7.39 6.18
C LEU A 75 -3.81 8.50 7.16
N GLU A 76 -3.56 8.17 8.43
CA GLU A 76 -3.10 9.14 9.44
C GLU A 76 -1.74 9.72 9.06
N ALA A 77 -0.82 8.88 8.58
CA ALA A 77 0.47 9.34 8.08
C ALA A 77 0.32 10.32 6.92
N LEU A 78 -0.63 10.09 5.99
CA LEU A 78 -0.92 11.00 4.87
C LEU A 78 -1.62 12.31 5.28
N SER A 79 -2.30 12.33 6.42
CA SER A 79 -3.12 13.50 6.83
C SER A 79 -2.30 14.58 7.54
N ASN A 80 -1.07 14.27 7.97
CA ASN A 80 -0.19 15.16 8.73
C ASN A 80 0.89 15.82 7.84
N ASP A 81 0.52 16.31 6.66
CA ASP A 81 1.41 17.06 5.75
C ASP A 81 1.32 18.59 5.98
#